data_AF-A0A9Y1EIA5-F1
#
_entry.id   AF-A0A9Y1EIA5-F1
#
_cell.length_a   1.000
_cell.length_b   1.000
_cell.length_c   1.000
_cell.angle_alpha   90.00
_cell.angle_beta   90.00
_cell.angle_gamma   90.00
#
_symmetry.space_group_name_H-M   'P 1'
#
loop_
_entity.id
_entity.type
_entity.pdbx_description
1 polymer ?
#
loop_
_entity_poly.entity_id
_entity_poly.type
_entity_poly.pdbx_seq_one_letter_code
_entity_poly.pdbx_strand_id
1 'polypeptide(L)'
;MLVFVMLTTIYILTGPFNLLGHTNQIPSPYQDTSLLNGLKSTKAQLFASQALIAELHQKINSTNLLVQALLIELTREHKLPVEKVSEQINVKFGADFGIGMSDELKLAILPPKLPLGHSPTMGSDEIQPPVRAGCFRFQEELAQLMAYDIGGECPLDDIFAQKLMLNGCEPLPKRRCHPKSPVGYVEPTPLPDCLWRIPPDNSLVWDPYTCKNYQCLVDRSKVRGYFDCKGCFDL
;
A
#
# COMPACT_ATOMS: atom_id res chain seq x y z
N MET A 1 16.10 -49.13 -40.99
CA MET A 1 17.32 -48.97 -40.16
C MET A 1 17.17 -47.98 -39.00
N LEU A 2 15.96 -47.57 -38.61
CA LEU A 2 15.70 -46.82 -37.36
C LEU A 2 14.60 -47.47 -36.49
N VAL A 3 13.72 -48.28 -37.10
CA VAL A 3 12.64 -49.00 -36.40
C VAL A 3 13.15 -50.24 -35.66
N PHE A 4 14.19 -50.93 -36.18
CA PHE A 4 14.76 -52.12 -35.54
C PHE A 4 15.53 -51.80 -34.24
N VAL A 5 16.16 -50.61 -34.17
CA VAL A 5 16.92 -50.19 -32.98
C VAL A 5 15.99 -49.83 -31.82
N MET A 6 14.79 -49.34 -32.11
CA MET A 6 13.78 -48.98 -31.11
C MET A 6 13.00 -50.18 -30.56
N LEU A 7 12.94 -51.31 -31.28
CA LEU A 7 12.32 -52.55 -30.74
C LEU A 7 13.28 -53.31 -29.82
N THR A 8 14.58 -53.26 -30.08
CA THR A 8 15.60 -53.93 -29.25
C THR A 8 15.81 -53.25 -27.90
N THR A 9 15.59 -51.93 -27.79
CA THR A 9 15.71 -51.19 -26.52
C THR A 9 14.51 -51.41 -25.61
N ILE A 10 13.31 -51.65 -26.15
CA ILE A 10 12.09 -51.91 -25.38
C ILE A 10 12.10 -53.30 -24.74
N TYR A 11 12.70 -54.30 -25.41
CA TYR A 11 12.78 -55.68 -24.89
C TYR A 11 13.81 -55.88 -23.77
N ILE A 12 14.78 -54.97 -23.61
CA ILE A 12 15.80 -55.05 -22.56
C ILE A 12 15.30 -54.45 -21.23
N LEU A 13 14.29 -53.57 -21.25
CA LEU A 13 13.79 -52.86 -20.07
C LEU A 13 12.58 -53.51 -19.38
N THR A 14 12.03 -54.62 -19.89
CA THR A 14 10.83 -55.26 -19.31
C THR A 14 10.89 -56.79 -19.15
N GLY A 15 12.06 -57.43 -19.34
CA GLY A 15 12.21 -58.89 -19.13
C GLY A 15 12.86 -59.26 -17.79
N PRO A 16 12.38 -60.27 -17.04
CA PRO A 16 13.00 -60.73 -15.80
C PRO A 16 14.18 -61.65 -16.13
N PHE A 17 15.39 -61.11 -16.20
CA PHE A 17 16.58 -61.92 -16.40
C PHE A 17 17.07 -62.51 -15.07
N ASN A 18 16.55 -63.70 -14.76
CA ASN A 18 17.28 -64.68 -13.97
C ASN A 18 18.34 -65.33 -14.86
N LEU A 19 19.62 -65.20 -14.52
CA LEU A 19 20.62 -66.20 -14.89
C LEU A 19 21.79 -66.19 -13.91
N LEU A 20 22.15 -67.42 -13.55
CA LEU A 20 22.96 -67.89 -12.44
C LEU A 20 24.43 -68.00 -12.86
N GLY A 21 25.34 -67.48 -12.02
CA GLY A 21 26.63 -68.07 -11.65
C GLY A 21 27.75 -68.24 -12.69
N HIS A 22 28.81 -67.41 -12.57
CA HIS A 22 30.19 -67.92 -12.44
C HIS A 22 31.12 -66.87 -11.82
N THR A 23 32.14 -67.33 -11.12
CA THR A 23 32.91 -66.63 -10.08
C THR A 23 34.20 -65.96 -10.59
N ASN A 24 34.64 -64.99 -9.76
CA ASN A 24 36.01 -64.55 -9.48
C ASN A 24 36.63 -63.36 -10.23
N GLN A 25 36.78 -62.29 -9.42
CA GLN A 25 37.99 -61.50 -9.17
C GLN A 25 38.50 -60.50 -10.22
N ILE A 26 38.11 -59.23 -10.05
CA ILE A 26 38.91 -58.01 -10.32
C ILE A 26 38.51 -56.96 -9.22
N PRO A 27 39.43 -56.11 -8.71
CA PRO A 27 39.39 -55.60 -7.34
C PRO A 27 38.44 -54.43 -7.09
N SER A 28 37.92 -54.41 -5.85
CA SER A 28 37.15 -53.33 -5.24
C SER A 28 37.90 -51.98 -5.29
N PRO A 29 37.22 -50.90 -5.72
CA PRO A 29 37.50 -49.57 -5.23
C PRO A 29 36.35 -49.12 -4.32
N TYR A 30 36.68 -48.89 -3.05
CA TYR A 30 35.97 -47.97 -2.17
C TYR A 30 34.45 -48.18 -2.01
N GLN A 31 34.09 -48.97 -0.99
CA GLN A 31 32.78 -48.88 -0.39
C GLN A 31 32.68 -47.50 0.29
N ASP A 32 32.14 -46.51 -0.42
CA ASP A 32 31.88 -45.15 0.06
C ASP A 32 30.80 -45.18 1.15
N THR A 33 31.22 -45.64 2.33
CA THR A 33 30.44 -45.61 3.58
C THR A 33 29.99 -44.19 3.91
N SER A 34 30.73 -43.17 3.47
CA SER A 34 30.38 -41.75 3.55
C SER A 34 29.10 -41.42 2.78
N LEU A 35 28.95 -41.90 1.53
CA LEU A 35 27.77 -41.66 0.69
C LEU A 35 26.55 -42.41 1.22
N LEU A 36 26.72 -43.66 1.68
CA LEU A 36 25.64 -44.43 2.28
C LEU A 36 25.14 -43.79 3.58
N ASN A 37 26.06 -43.29 4.41
CA ASN A 37 25.71 -42.55 5.62
C ASN A 37 25.06 -41.21 5.29
N GLY A 38 25.50 -40.53 4.23
CA GLY A 38 24.87 -39.32 3.70
C GLY A 38 23.43 -39.57 3.27
N LEU A 39 23.17 -40.64 2.50
CA LEU A 39 21.81 -41.06 2.09
C LEU A 39 20.91 -41.42 3.28
N LYS A 40 21.44 -42.08 4.31
CA LYS A 40 20.69 -42.36 5.54
C LYS A 40 20.36 -41.07 6.30
N SER A 41 21.30 -40.12 6.36
CA SER A 41 21.11 -38.83 7.00
C SER A 41 20.07 -37.97 6.26
N THR A 42 20.16 -37.86 4.94
CA THR A 42 19.18 -37.10 4.13
C THR A 42 17.79 -37.74 4.19
N LYS A 43 17.70 -39.08 4.20
CA LYS A 43 16.44 -39.80 4.42
C LYS A 43 15.82 -39.46 5.78
N ALA A 44 16.61 -39.42 6.85
CA ALA A 44 16.13 -39.04 8.17
C ALA A 44 15.68 -37.56 8.22
N GLN A 45 16.43 -36.65 7.59
CA GLN A 45 16.05 -35.24 7.46
C GLN A 45 14.75 -35.04 6.68
N LEU A 46 14.54 -35.81 5.62
CA LEU A 46 13.33 -35.75 4.82
C LEU A 46 12.10 -36.19 5.63
N PHE A 47 12.20 -37.28 6.39
CA PHE A 47 11.14 -37.69 7.31
C PHE A 47 10.84 -36.64 8.38
N ALA A 48 11.87 -36.01 8.95
CA ALA A 48 11.70 -34.93 9.92
C ALA A 48 10.99 -33.72 9.30
N SER A 49 11.36 -33.32 8.08
CA SER A 49 10.66 -32.23 7.36
C SER A 49 9.20 -32.57 7.03
N GLN A 50 8.91 -33.82 6.67
CA GLN A 50 7.55 -34.26 6.38
C GLN A 50 6.67 -34.23 7.64
N ALA A 51 7.22 -34.61 8.79
CA ALA A 51 6.53 -34.50 10.06
C ALA A 51 6.22 -33.04 10.42
N LEU A 52 7.18 -32.12 10.23
CA LEU A 52 6.97 -30.69 10.44
C LEU A 52 5.90 -30.10 9.51
N ILE A 53 5.85 -30.51 8.25
CA ILE A 53 4.83 -30.06 7.30
C ILE A 53 3.43 -30.52 7.73
N ALA A 54 3.30 -31.75 8.24
CA ALA A 54 2.04 -32.27 8.74
C ALA A 54 1.59 -31.52 10.00
N GLU A 55 2.50 -31.22 10.93
CA GLU A 55 2.24 -30.43 12.13
C GLU A 55 1.78 -29.00 11.78
N LEU A 56 2.47 -28.34 10.84
CA LEU A 56 2.10 -27.01 10.36
C LEU A 56 0.72 -27.01 9.69
N HIS A 57 0.41 -28.02 8.86
CA HIS A 57 -0.92 -28.16 8.29
C HIS A 57 -2.00 -28.30 9.36
N GLN A 58 -1.75 -29.11 10.39
CA GLN A 58 -2.67 -29.27 11.51
C GLN A 58 -2.86 -27.94 12.26
N LYS A 59 -1.76 -27.20 12.50
CA LYS A 59 -1.81 -25.90 13.16
C LYS A 59 -2.60 -24.88 12.34
N ILE A 60 -2.39 -24.83 11.02
CA ILE A 60 -3.15 -23.96 10.11
C ILE A 60 -4.64 -24.31 10.17
N ASN A 61 -5.01 -25.59 10.09
CA ASN A 61 -6.40 -26.03 10.18
C ASN A 61 -7.03 -25.65 11.53
N SER A 62 -6.32 -25.85 12.64
CA SER A 62 -6.78 -25.46 13.98
C SER A 62 -6.98 -23.94 14.09
N THR A 63 -6.04 -23.14 13.58
CA THR A 63 -6.17 -21.67 13.58
C THR A 63 -7.32 -21.19 12.72
N ASN A 64 -7.56 -21.84 11.57
CA ASN A 64 -8.68 -21.51 10.69
C ASN A 64 -10.02 -21.76 11.41
N LEU A 65 -10.16 -22.90 12.11
CA LEU A 65 -11.35 -23.19 12.91
C LEU A 65 -11.57 -22.16 14.03
N LEU A 66 -10.51 -21.73 14.72
CA LEU A 66 -10.59 -20.69 15.76
C LEU A 66 -11.02 -19.34 15.18
N VAL A 67 -10.45 -18.93 14.03
CA VAL A 67 -10.83 -17.70 13.33
C VAL A 67 -12.30 -17.75 12.91
N GLN A 68 -12.77 -18.89 12.37
CA GLN A 68 -14.17 -19.06 12.00
C GLN A 68 -15.10 -18.97 13.22
N ALA A 69 -14.75 -19.59 14.35
CA ALA A 69 -15.53 -19.50 15.58
C ALA A 69 -15.62 -18.07 16.12
N LEU A 70 -14.50 -17.34 16.12
CA LEU A 70 -14.48 -15.93 16.52
C LEU A 70 -15.29 -15.04 15.57
N LEU A 71 -15.22 -15.32 14.26
CA LEU A 71 -16.01 -14.60 13.27
C LEU A 71 -17.51 -14.81 13.50
N ILE A 72 -17.94 -16.05 13.79
CA ILE A 72 -19.33 -16.37 14.13
C ILE A 72 -19.77 -15.61 15.38
N GLU A 73 -18.94 -15.56 16.44
CA GLU A 73 -19.29 -14.84 17.67
C GLU A 73 -19.39 -13.31 17.45
N LEU A 74 -18.47 -12.73 16.67
CA LEU A 74 -18.52 -11.31 16.29
C LEU A 74 -19.75 -10.97 15.45
N THR A 75 -20.17 -11.90 14.58
CA THR A 75 -21.38 -11.75 13.75
C THR A 75 -22.65 -11.95 14.58
N ARG A 76 -22.60 -12.73 15.68
CA ARG A 76 -23.72 -12.91 16.61
C ARG A 76 -24.01 -11.64 17.41
N GLU A 77 -22.98 -10.90 17.81
CA GLU A 77 -23.13 -9.61 18.49
C GLU A 77 -23.56 -8.48 17.54
N HIS A 78 -23.20 -8.54 16.25
CA HIS A 78 -23.62 -7.59 15.22
C HIS A 78 -24.78 -8.15 14.38
N LYS A 79 -26.01 -7.85 14.78
CA LYS A 79 -27.25 -8.26 14.07
C LYS A 79 -27.32 -7.72 12.62
N LEU A 80 -26.70 -8.42 11.66
CA LEU A 80 -26.86 -8.22 10.21
C LEU A 80 -27.00 -9.58 9.49
N PRO A 81 -27.88 -9.73 8.48
CA PRO A 81 -28.23 -11.04 7.93
C PRO A 81 -27.15 -11.57 6.98
N VAL A 82 -26.80 -12.85 7.14
CA VAL A 82 -25.88 -13.59 6.29
C VAL A 82 -26.67 -14.40 5.26
N GLU A 83 -26.54 -14.07 3.97
CA GLU A 83 -26.76 -15.04 2.89
C GLU A 83 -25.46 -15.22 2.07
N LYS A 84 -25.01 -16.49 2.02
CA LYS A 84 -24.06 -17.10 1.08
C LYS A 84 -22.62 -16.55 1.06
N VAL A 85 -21.80 -17.06 1.98
CA VAL A 85 -20.33 -16.92 1.97
C VAL A 85 -19.72 -18.18 1.34
N SER A 86 -19.52 -18.16 0.01
CA SER A 86 -18.60 -19.09 -0.66
C SER A 86 -17.65 -18.45 -1.68
N GLU A 87 -17.67 -17.13 -1.89
CA GLU A 87 -16.73 -16.47 -2.85
C GLU A 87 -16.18 -15.10 -2.37
N GLN A 88 -16.38 -14.71 -1.11
CA GLN A 88 -16.12 -13.33 -0.65
C GLN A 88 -14.80 -13.15 0.11
N ILE A 89 -13.67 -13.55 -0.46
CA ILE A 89 -12.35 -13.02 -0.02
C ILE A 89 -11.79 -11.99 -1.03
N ASN A 90 -12.36 -11.92 -2.24
CA ASN A 90 -12.13 -10.78 -3.13
C ASN A 90 -13.37 -9.88 -3.13
N VAL A 91 -13.15 -8.62 -2.76
CA VAL A 91 -14.09 -7.48 -2.91
C VAL A 91 -15.26 -7.46 -1.92
N LYS A 92 -14.96 -7.36 -0.62
CA LYS A 92 -15.88 -6.74 0.37
C LYS A 92 -15.19 -5.58 1.10
N PHE A 93 -14.51 -4.73 0.35
CA PHE A 93 -13.99 -3.43 0.82
C PHE A 93 -14.67 -2.23 0.13
N GLY A 94 -15.52 -2.48 -0.88
CA GLY A 94 -16.13 -1.42 -1.71
C GLY A 94 -17.62 -1.16 -1.54
N ALA A 95 -18.41 -2.11 -1.01
CA ALA A 95 -19.87 -2.00 -1.08
C ALA A 95 -20.52 -1.29 0.13
N ASP A 96 -20.00 -1.50 1.35
CA ASP A 96 -20.63 -0.98 2.57
C ASP A 96 -20.07 0.38 3.03
N PHE A 97 -18.94 0.81 2.45
CA PHE A 97 -18.32 2.13 2.71
C PHE A 97 -18.87 3.23 1.79
N GLY A 98 -19.81 2.92 0.90
CA GLY A 98 -20.32 3.84 -0.12
C GLY A 98 -21.67 4.48 0.20
N ILE A 99 -22.33 4.07 1.29
CA ILE A 99 -23.68 4.52 1.63
C ILE A 99 -23.59 5.92 2.27
N GLY A 100 -23.73 6.97 1.45
CA GLY A 100 -23.67 8.37 1.86
C GLY A 100 -22.52 9.18 1.26
N MET A 101 -21.65 8.54 0.46
CA MET A 101 -20.48 9.19 -0.12
C MET A 101 -20.79 9.82 -1.49
N SER A 102 -20.27 11.03 -1.76
CA SER A 102 -20.35 11.64 -3.10
C SER A 102 -19.54 10.83 -4.13
N ASP A 103 -19.98 10.83 -5.39
CA ASP A 103 -19.32 10.02 -6.44
C ASP A 103 -17.88 10.45 -6.69
N GLU A 104 -17.58 11.73 -6.51
CA GLU A 104 -16.23 12.31 -6.56
C GLU A 104 -15.33 11.76 -5.44
N LEU A 105 -15.88 11.58 -4.24
CA LEU A 105 -15.14 11.01 -3.10
C LEU A 105 -14.88 9.52 -3.29
N LYS A 106 -15.83 8.81 -3.89
CA LYS A 106 -15.62 7.42 -4.32
C LYS A 106 -14.48 7.33 -5.33
N LEU A 107 -14.42 8.23 -6.32
CA LEU A 107 -13.33 8.25 -7.31
C LEU A 107 -11.97 8.61 -6.70
N ALA A 108 -11.95 9.45 -5.66
CA ALA A 108 -10.72 9.84 -4.99
C ALA A 108 -10.14 8.73 -4.09
N ILE A 109 -11.01 7.97 -3.42
CA ILE A 109 -10.64 6.97 -2.40
C ILE A 109 -10.60 5.54 -2.96
N LEU A 110 -11.54 5.18 -3.84
CA LEU A 110 -11.69 3.80 -4.32
C LEU A 110 -10.81 3.55 -5.55
N PRO A 111 -10.24 2.34 -5.69
CA PRO A 111 -9.53 1.95 -6.90
C PRO A 111 -10.41 2.06 -8.16
N PRO A 112 -10.09 2.95 -9.11
CA PRO A 112 -10.81 2.99 -10.37
C PRO A 112 -10.45 1.77 -11.23
N LYS A 113 -11.47 1.24 -11.91
CA LYS A 113 -11.30 0.19 -12.92
C LYS A 113 -10.57 0.74 -14.15
N LEU A 114 -9.68 -0.05 -14.71
CA LEU A 114 -8.97 0.24 -15.93
C LEU A 114 -9.93 0.25 -17.13
N PRO A 115 -9.82 1.23 -18.05
CA PRO A 115 -10.72 1.32 -19.20
C PRO A 115 -10.58 0.13 -20.16
N LEU A 116 -9.43 -0.54 -20.15
CA LEU A 116 -9.13 -1.71 -20.99
C LEU A 116 -9.27 -3.04 -20.24
N GLY A 117 -9.76 -3.03 -18.99
CA GLY A 117 -9.85 -4.20 -18.15
C GLY A 117 -8.48 -4.65 -17.59
N HIS A 118 -8.32 -5.96 -17.42
CA HIS A 118 -7.16 -6.54 -16.75
C HIS A 118 -5.84 -6.26 -17.49
N SER A 119 -4.87 -5.66 -16.80
CA SER A 119 -3.52 -5.45 -17.33
C SER A 119 -2.58 -6.57 -16.90
N PRO A 120 -1.99 -7.34 -17.84
CA PRO A 120 -1.07 -8.43 -17.50
C PRO A 120 0.25 -7.93 -16.87
N THR A 121 0.62 -6.66 -17.03
CA THR A 121 1.81 -6.08 -16.39
C THR A 121 1.58 -5.70 -14.94
N MET A 122 0.36 -5.28 -14.60
CA MET A 122 -0.02 -4.88 -13.23
C MET A 122 -0.69 -6.02 -12.46
N GLY A 123 -1.19 -7.04 -13.16
CA GLY A 123 -1.91 -8.16 -12.55
C GLY A 123 -3.27 -7.78 -11.98
N SER A 124 -3.80 -6.61 -12.30
CA SER A 124 -5.08 -6.09 -11.82
C SER A 124 -5.86 -5.43 -12.95
N ASP A 125 -7.18 -5.37 -12.79
CA ASP A 125 -8.08 -4.52 -13.59
C ASP A 125 -8.36 -3.18 -12.89
N GLU A 126 -7.65 -2.88 -11.80
CA GLU A 126 -7.79 -1.69 -10.96
C GLU A 126 -6.46 -0.98 -10.80
N ILE A 127 -6.51 0.36 -10.77
CA ILE A 127 -5.37 1.21 -10.40
C ILE A 127 -5.48 1.61 -8.93
N GLN A 128 -4.35 1.65 -8.22
CA GLN A 128 -4.31 2.22 -6.88
C GLN A 128 -4.64 3.72 -6.98
N PRO A 129 -5.65 4.22 -6.22
CA PRO A 129 -6.02 5.62 -6.26
C PRO A 129 -4.87 6.49 -5.75
N PRO A 130 -4.83 7.77 -6.18
CA PRO A 130 -3.78 8.68 -5.76
C PRO A 130 -3.78 8.84 -4.24
N VAL A 131 -4.96 8.98 -3.63
CA VAL A 131 -5.12 9.09 -2.18
C VAL A 131 -4.73 7.77 -1.52
N ARG A 132 -3.78 7.81 -0.59
CA ARG A 132 -3.29 6.62 0.11
C ARG A 132 -4.36 6.05 1.06
N ALA A 133 -4.25 4.74 1.33
CA ALA A 133 -5.17 3.99 2.17
C ALA A 133 -5.36 4.53 3.61
N GLY A 134 -4.49 5.41 4.11
CA GLY A 134 -4.72 6.09 5.38
C GLY A 134 -6.02 6.91 5.38
N CYS A 135 -6.39 7.45 4.22
CA CYS A 135 -7.57 8.29 4.08
C CYS A 135 -8.91 7.56 4.19
N PHE A 136 -8.93 6.24 4.08
CA PHE A 136 -10.16 5.46 4.29
C PHE A 136 -10.77 5.68 5.68
N ARG A 137 -9.97 6.13 6.66
CA ARG A 137 -10.43 6.42 8.03
C ARG A 137 -10.89 7.86 8.26
N PHE A 138 -10.69 8.75 7.30
CA PHE A 138 -10.91 10.20 7.43
C PHE A 138 -11.84 10.72 6.33
N GLN A 139 -12.92 9.98 6.07
CA GLN A 139 -13.79 10.23 4.93
C GLN A 139 -14.68 11.45 5.12
N GLU A 140 -15.13 11.69 6.35
CA GLU A 140 -15.93 12.87 6.69
C GLU A 140 -15.10 14.14 6.52
N GLU A 141 -13.85 14.13 7.00
CA GLU A 141 -12.94 15.26 6.84
C GLU A 141 -12.55 15.47 5.36
N LEU A 142 -12.37 14.39 4.60
CA LEU A 142 -12.11 14.51 3.16
C LEU A 142 -13.34 15.01 2.41
N ALA A 143 -14.55 14.58 2.80
CA ALA A 143 -15.80 15.09 2.24
C ALA A 143 -15.95 16.59 2.50
N GLN A 144 -15.58 17.05 3.70
CA GLN A 144 -15.55 18.47 4.05
C GLN A 144 -14.58 19.25 3.14
N LEU A 145 -13.37 18.73 2.91
CA LEU A 145 -12.38 19.36 2.03
C LEU A 145 -12.89 19.50 0.58
N MET A 146 -13.67 18.51 0.11
CA MET A 146 -14.19 18.50 -1.26
C MET A 146 -15.54 19.23 -1.42
N ALA A 147 -16.18 19.60 -0.32
CA ALA A 147 -17.41 20.39 -0.32
C ALA A 147 -17.14 21.90 -0.53
N TYR A 148 -15.91 22.30 -0.83
CA TYR A 148 -15.56 23.71 -1.06
C TYR A 148 -16.20 24.25 -2.32
N ASP A 149 -16.64 25.51 -2.24
CA ASP A 149 -17.27 26.22 -3.34
C ASP A 149 -16.31 26.31 -4.54
N ILE A 150 -16.80 25.85 -5.69
CA ILE A 150 -16.02 25.86 -6.93
C ILE A 150 -15.81 27.32 -7.36
N GLY A 151 -14.56 27.73 -7.48
CA GLY A 151 -14.20 29.11 -7.85
C GLY A 151 -14.44 30.15 -6.75
N GLY A 152 -14.89 29.74 -5.56
CA GLY A 152 -15.01 30.61 -4.40
C GLY A 152 -13.67 30.86 -3.69
N GLU A 153 -13.70 31.64 -2.62
CA GLU A 153 -12.57 31.79 -1.70
C GLU A 153 -12.44 30.55 -0.82
N CYS A 154 -11.23 29.99 -0.74
CA CYS A 154 -10.97 28.89 0.19
C CYS A 154 -11.06 29.38 1.64
N PRO A 155 -11.61 28.57 2.56
CA PRO A 155 -11.44 28.80 3.99
C PRO A 155 -9.95 28.76 4.37
N LEU A 156 -9.61 29.35 5.53
CA LEU A 156 -8.25 29.34 6.07
C LEU A 156 -8.04 28.10 6.94
N ASP A 157 -7.92 26.96 6.28
CA ASP A 157 -7.90 25.63 6.87
C ASP A 157 -6.58 24.88 6.57
N ASP A 158 -5.47 25.60 6.42
CA ASP A 158 -4.17 24.99 6.09
C ASP A 158 -3.74 23.92 7.11
N ILE A 159 -4.07 24.12 8.39
CA ILE A 159 -3.82 23.15 9.47
C ILE A 159 -4.68 21.89 9.28
N PHE A 160 -5.92 22.05 8.83
CA PHE A 160 -6.83 20.94 8.57
C PHE A 160 -6.35 20.12 7.37
N ALA A 161 -5.98 20.78 6.27
CA ALA A 161 -5.36 20.13 5.13
C ALA A 161 -4.07 19.39 5.52
N GLN A 162 -3.19 20.03 6.30
CA GLN A 162 -1.96 19.41 6.80
C GLN A 162 -2.26 18.18 7.67
N LYS A 163 -3.26 18.26 8.56
CA LYS A 163 -3.68 17.13 9.40
C LYS A 163 -4.11 15.93 8.55
N LEU A 164 -4.90 16.16 7.50
CA LEU A 164 -5.30 15.09 6.58
C LEU A 164 -4.09 14.46 5.86
N MET A 165 -3.13 15.28 5.42
CA MET A 165 -1.89 14.78 4.80
C MET A 165 -1.08 13.92 5.78
N LEU A 166 -0.88 14.39 7.01
CA LEU A 166 -0.16 13.66 8.06
C LEU A 166 -0.85 12.33 8.42
N ASN A 167 -2.17 12.27 8.28
CA ASN A 167 -2.97 11.07 8.48
C ASN A 167 -2.95 10.10 7.28
N GLY A 168 -2.18 10.40 6.23
CA GLY A 168 -2.02 9.54 5.07
C GLY A 168 -3.08 9.76 3.99
N CYS A 169 -3.70 10.93 3.91
CA CYS A 169 -4.50 11.36 2.75
C CYS A 169 -3.66 12.05 1.66
N GLU A 170 -2.35 11.84 1.65
CA GLU A 170 -1.48 12.41 0.62
C GLU A 170 -1.50 11.57 -0.68
N PRO A 171 -1.65 12.20 -1.86
CA PRO A 171 -1.91 13.62 -2.10
C PRO A 171 -3.39 13.95 -1.89
N LEU A 172 -3.66 15.15 -1.36
CA LEU A 172 -5.03 15.63 -1.24
C LEU A 172 -5.66 15.88 -2.61
N PRO A 173 -6.98 15.66 -2.77
CA PRO A 173 -7.72 16.12 -3.94
C PRO A 173 -7.46 17.59 -4.21
N LYS A 174 -7.38 17.96 -5.50
CA LYS A 174 -7.16 19.36 -5.89
C LYS A 174 -8.25 20.24 -5.28
N ARG A 175 -7.84 21.34 -4.66
CA ARG A 175 -8.75 22.35 -4.12
C ARG A 175 -9.58 22.94 -5.28
N ARG A 176 -10.90 23.01 -5.07
CA ARG A 176 -11.86 23.55 -6.04
C ARG A 176 -11.99 25.08 -5.95
N CYS A 177 -11.39 25.68 -4.93
CA CYS A 177 -11.43 27.10 -4.61
C CYS A 177 -10.09 27.79 -4.87
N HIS A 178 -10.12 29.12 -4.94
CA HIS A 178 -8.94 29.98 -5.06
C HIS A 178 -8.51 30.49 -3.66
N PRO A 179 -7.21 30.62 -3.37
CA PRO A 179 -6.74 31.19 -2.09
C PRO A 179 -7.30 32.60 -1.86
N LYS A 180 -7.45 33.03 -0.60
CA LYS A 180 -7.93 34.40 -0.33
C LYS A 180 -7.00 35.44 -0.96
N SER A 181 -7.57 36.44 -1.62
CA SER A 181 -6.83 37.58 -2.15
C SER A 181 -6.62 38.66 -1.09
N PRO A 182 -5.50 39.39 -1.10
CA PRO A 182 -5.29 40.52 -0.21
C PRO A 182 -6.31 41.63 -0.46
N VAL A 183 -6.88 42.18 0.61
CA VAL A 183 -7.86 43.28 0.54
C VAL A 183 -7.11 44.59 0.30
N GLY A 184 -7.48 45.31 -0.77
CA GLY A 184 -6.84 46.59 -1.09
C GLY A 184 -5.41 46.42 -1.61
N TYR A 185 -5.17 45.36 -2.38
CA TYR A 185 -3.90 45.14 -3.06
C TYR A 185 -3.46 46.37 -3.86
N VAL A 186 -2.21 46.76 -3.68
CA VAL A 186 -1.57 47.83 -4.45
C VAL A 186 -0.43 47.20 -5.22
N GLU A 187 -0.35 47.53 -6.51
CA GLU A 187 0.74 47.06 -7.36
C GLU A 187 2.10 47.52 -6.77
N PRO A 188 3.08 46.62 -6.64
CA PRO A 188 4.39 46.97 -6.11
C PRO A 188 5.08 48.01 -7.00
N THR A 189 6.06 48.72 -6.43
CA THR A 189 6.87 49.66 -7.21
C THR A 189 7.56 48.95 -8.38
N PRO A 190 7.75 49.62 -9.52
CA PRO A 190 8.46 49.01 -10.65
C PRO A 190 9.91 48.69 -10.28
N LEU A 191 10.52 47.76 -11.02
CA LEU A 191 11.96 47.53 -10.92
C LEU A 191 12.74 48.79 -11.31
N PRO A 192 13.88 49.08 -10.68
CA PRO A 192 14.59 48.25 -9.68
C PRO A 192 14.16 48.50 -8.22
N ASP A 193 13.32 49.50 -7.96
CA ASP A 193 13.07 50.00 -6.60
C ASP A 193 12.36 48.99 -5.69
N CYS A 194 11.57 48.08 -6.25
CA CYS A 194 10.92 47.01 -5.47
C CYS A 194 11.89 46.00 -4.84
N LEU A 195 13.13 45.90 -5.32
CA LEU A 195 14.11 44.96 -4.77
C LEU A 195 14.63 45.40 -3.39
N TRP A 196 14.51 46.69 -3.06
CA TRP A 196 15.12 47.31 -1.89
C TRP A 196 14.11 48.02 -0.99
N ARG A 197 12.81 47.80 -1.20
CA ARG A 197 11.74 48.46 -0.45
C ARG A 197 10.74 47.45 0.07
N ILE A 198 10.39 47.59 1.35
CA ILE A 198 9.32 46.82 1.98
C ILE A 198 7.98 47.20 1.30
N PRO A 199 7.22 46.23 0.78
CA PRO A 199 5.93 46.49 0.14
C PRO A 199 4.88 46.94 1.17
N PRO A 200 3.76 47.55 0.73
CA PRO A 200 2.69 47.94 1.64
C PRO A 200 2.08 46.72 2.33
N ASP A 201 1.61 46.87 3.57
CA ASP A 201 1.02 45.77 4.36
C ASP A 201 -0.14 45.07 3.63
N ASN A 202 -0.86 45.76 2.75
CA ASN A 202 -1.98 45.19 1.99
C ASN A 202 -1.55 44.28 0.82
N SER A 203 -0.26 43.99 0.68
CA SER A 203 0.25 43.11 -0.39
C SER A 203 0.05 41.61 -0.09
N LEU A 204 -0.22 41.24 1.17
CA LEU A 204 -0.37 39.86 1.61
C LEU A 204 -1.64 39.65 2.45
N VAL A 205 -2.09 38.40 2.52
CA VAL A 205 -3.10 37.95 3.49
C VAL A 205 -2.40 37.58 4.79
N TRP A 206 -2.58 38.37 5.84
CA TRP A 206 -1.93 38.19 7.13
C TRP A 206 -2.55 37.13 8.03
N ASP A 207 -3.71 36.59 7.68
CA ASP A 207 -4.49 35.70 8.54
C ASP A 207 -3.69 34.49 9.09
N PRO A 208 -2.88 33.75 8.30
CA PRO A 208 -2.15 32.58 8.80
C PRO A 208 -0.88 32.93 9.60
N TYR A 209 -0.46 34.20 9.62
CA TYR A 209 0.78 34.65 10.26
C TYR A 209 0.52 35.22 11.65
N THR A 210 1.51 35.09 12.54
CA THR A 210 1.45 35.73 13.87
C THR A 210 1.61 37.25 13.78
N CYS A 211 2.45 37.73 12.87
CA CYS A 211 2.57 39.15 12.56
C CYS A 211 1.47 39.57 11.58
N LYS A 212 0.95 40.80 11.74
CA LYS A 212 -0.13 41.37 10.92
C LYS A 212 0.30 42.55 10.04
N ASN A 213 1.58 42.87 10.05
CA ASN A 213 2.21 43.89 9.22
C ASN A 213 3.70 43.57 9.06
N TYR A 214 4.36 44.21 8.09
CA TYR A 214 5.79 44.03 7.85
C TYR A 214 6.64 44.60 8.98
N GLN A 215 6.17 45.66 9.65
CA GLN A 215 6.88 46.26 10.77
C GLN A 215 7.08 45.25 11.93
N CYS A 216 6.07 44.42 12.21
CA CYS A 216 6.16 43.34 13.20
C CYS A 216 7.23 42.32 12.82
N LEU A 217 7.39 41.98 11.53
CA LEU A 217 8.43 41.06 11.07
C LEU A 217 9.83 41.66 11.27
N VAL A 218 10.01 42.93 10.90
CA VAL A 218 11.26 43.68 11.09
C VAL A 218 11.64 43.84 12.56
N ASP A 219 10.66 44.07 13.44
CA ASP A 219 10.95 44.24 14.86
C ASP A 219 11.19 42.89 15.55
N ARG A 220 10.52 41.83 15.08
CA ARG A 220 10.74 40.46 15.57
C ARG A 220 12.14 39.94 15.26
N SER A 221 12.73 40.30 14.11
CA SER A 221 14.11 39.90 13.77
C SER A 221 15.15 40.46 14.75
N LYS A 222 14.85 41.60 15.40
CA LYS A 222 15.73 42.26 16.38
C LYS A 222 15.64 41.63 17.78
N VAL A 223 14.57 40.90 18.09
CA VAL A 223 14.37 40.27 19.40
C VAL A 223 15.06 38.90 19.41
N ARG A 224 15.85 38.61 20.45
CA ARG A 224 16.50 37.29 20.58
C ARG A 224 15.49 36.24 21.08
N GLY A 225 15.30 35.14 20.32
CA GLY A 225 14.43 34.03 20.71
C GLY A 225 14.43 32.89 19.67
N TYR A 226 13.91 31.73 20.06
CA TYR A 226 13.57 30.65 19.11
C TYR A 226 12.20 30.97 18.52
N PHE A 227 12.17 31.37 17.26
CA PHE A 227 10.92 31.63 16.54
C PHE A 227 10.66 30.49 15.57
N ASP A 228 9.40 30.06 15.47
CA ASP A 228 8.97 29.23 14.36
C ASP A 228 9.36 29.90 13.03
N CYS A 229 9.89 29.12 12.08
CA CYS A 229 10.38 29.60 10.78
C CYS A 229 9.33 30.39 9.96
N LYS A 230 8.06 30.42 10.38
CA LYS A 230 6.98 31.23 9.79
C LYS A 230 7.19 32.74 9.88
N GLY A 231 8.19 33.23 10.63
CA GLY A 231 8.46 34.66 10.81
C GLY A 231 9.94 35.06 10.83
N CYS A 232 10.83 34.23 10.29
CA CYS A 232 12.28 34.47 10.29
C CYS A 232 12.77 35.23 9.05
N PHE A 233 11.99 36.21 8.59
CA PHE A 233 12.36 37.02 7.42
C PHE A 233 13.26 38.17 7.87
N ASP A 234 14.39 38.31 7.19
CA ASP A 234 15.21 39.53 7.24
C ASP A 234 14.73 40.42 6.08
N LEU A 235 13.96 41.45 6.42
CA LEU A 235 13.27 42.35 5.49
C LEU A 235 13.91 43.74 5.51
#